data_AF-A0A074WTZ5-F1
#
_entry.id   AF-A0A074WTZ5-F1
#
_cell.length_a   1.000
_cell.length_b   1.000
_cell.length_c   1.000
_cell.angle_alpha   90.00
_cell.angle_beta   90.00
_cell.angle_gamma   90.00
#
_symmetry.space_group_name_H-M   'P 1'
#
loop_
_entity.id
_entity.type
_entity.pdbx_description
1 polymer ?
#
loop_
_entity_poly.entity_id
_entity_poly.type
_entity_poly.pdbx_seq_one_letter_code
_entity_poly.pdbx_strand_id
1 'polypeptide(L)' 'LIDMPNEILSTIVDLAGSESLPALRLTNKQLRVVSDTPFATTHFLERRHVQTAFSMNGLAEITAHPFFGKFVRTVIIS' A
#
# COMPACT_ATOMS: atom_id res chain seq x y z
N LEU A 1 -11.12 2.55 -19.61
CA LEU A 1 -10.30 2.00 -18.49
C LEU A 1 -11.18 1.31 -17.45
N ILE A 2 -12.24 1.94 -16.96
CA ILE A 2 -13.02 1.44 -15.80
C ILE A 2 -13.83 0.15 -16.10
N ASP A 3 -14.10 -0.15 -17.37
CA ASP A 3 -14.81 -1.36 -17.80
C ASP A 3 -13.87 -2.53 -18.15
N MET A 4 -12.57 -2.39 -17.88
CA MET A 4 -11.60 -3.44 -18.16
C MET A 4 -11.59 -4.49 -17.03
N PRO A 5 -11.30 -5.77 -17.35
CA PRO A 5 -11.05 -6.78 -16.34
C PRO A 5 -9.91 -6.38 -15.40
N ASN A 6 -9.97 -6.86 -14.15
CA ASN A 6 -8.98 -6.53 -13.13
C ASN A 6 -7.56 -6.96 -13.54
N GLU A 7 -7.41 -8.03 -14.33
CA GLU A 7 -6.13 -8.51 -14.84
C GLU A 7 -5.45 -7.46 -15.73
N ILE A 8 -6.24 -6.80 -16.59
CA ILE A 8 -5.75 -5.73 -17.46
C ILE A 8 -5.42 -4.48 -16.63
N LEU A 9 -6.28 -4.15 -15.66
CA LEU A 9 -6.02 -3.03 -14.75
C LEU A 9 -4.76 -3.26 -13.90
N SER A 10 -4.55 -4.47 -13.39
CA SER A 10 -3.33 -4.85 -12.66
C SER A 10 -2.09 -4.68 -13.54
N THR A 11 -2.14 -5.13 -14.79
CA THR A 11 -1.02 -4.95 -15.73
C THR A 11 -0.70 -3.47 -15.95
N ILE A 12 -1.72 -2.63 -16.06
CA ILE A 12 -1.55 -1.17 -16.22
C ILE A 12 -0.96 -0.54 -14.94
N VAL A 13 -1.42 -0.97 -13.77
CA VAL A 13 -0.87 -0.51 -12.47
C VAL A 13 0.60 -0.89 -12.35
N ASP A 14 0.96 -2.12 -12.72
CA ASP A 14 2.35 -2.59 -12.68
C ASP A 14 3.25 -1.77 -13.62
N LEU A 15 2.76 -1.43 -14.83
CA LEU A 15 3.46 -0.58 -15.78
C LEU A 15 3.58 0.89 -15.34
N ALA A 16 2.61 1.40 -14.57
CA ALA A 16 2.62 2.77 -14.08
C ALA A 16 3.67 3.02 -12.97
N GLY A 17 4.17 1.97 -12.35
CA GLY A 17 5.22 2.03 -11.34
C GLY A 17 4.76 2.48 -9.94
N SER A 18 5.63 2.31 -8.95
CA SER A 18 5.34 2.54 -7.52
C SER A 18 4.94 3.97 -7.19
N GLU A 19 5.56 4.95 -7.84
CA GLU A 19 5.30 6.38 -7.62
C GLU A 19 3.86 6.77 -7.97
N SER A 20 3.23 6.03 -8.89
CA SER A 20 1.87 6.27 -9.35
C SER A 20 0.81 5.65 -8.43
N LEU A 21 1.19 4.70 -7.56
CA LEU A 21 0.25 3.94 -6.74
C LEU A 21 -0.65 4.81 -5.84
N PRO A 22 -0.15 5.86 -5.15
CA PRO A 22 -1.02 6.74 -4.37
C PRO A 22 -2.12 7.40 -5.22
N ALA A 23 -1.76 7.91 -6.40
CA ALA A 23 -2.70 8.58 -7.29
C ALA A 23 -3.73 7.59 -7.87
N LEU A 24 -3.29 6.40 -8.27
CA LEU A 24 -4.16 5.34 -8.79
C LEU A 24 -5.21 4.91 -7.73
N ARG A 25 -4.79 4.80 -6.46
CA ARG A 25 -5.69 4.47 -5.34
C ARG A 25 -6.77 5.51 -5.09
N LEU A 26 -6.48 6.78 -5.36
CA LEU A 26 -7.41 7.89 -5.17
C LEU A 26 -8.35 8.10 -6.37
N THR A 27 -8.04 7.51 -7.53
CA THR A 27 -8.77 7.78 -8.78
C THR A 27 -10.16 7.14 -8.78
N ASN A 28 -10.27 5.84 -8.50
CA ASN A 28 -11.57 5.15 -8.40
C ASN A 28 -11.45 3.81 -7.65
N LYS A 29 -12.61 3.21 -7.32
CA LYS A 29 -12.69 1.96 -6.54
C LYS A 29 -11.99 0.76 -7.21
N GLN A 30 -12.06 0.63 -8.53
CA GLN A 30 -11.44 -0.49 -9.25
C GLN A 30 -9.92 -0.37 -9.22
N LEU A 31 -9.40 0.81 -9.56
CA LEU A 31 -7.97 1.08 -9.51
C LEU A 31 -7.42 0.95 -8.10
N ARG A 32 -8.18 1.38 -7.07
CA ARG A 32 -7.82 1.13 -5.67
C ARG A 32 -7.63 -0.35 -5.37
N VAL A 33 -8.57 -1.21 -5.79
CA VAL A 33 -8.49 -2.66 -5.53
C VAL A 33 -7.22 -3.27 -6.14
N VAL A 34 -6.93 -2.95 -7.40
CA VAL A 34 -5.76 -3.53 -8.08
C VAL A 34 -4.43 -2.91 -7.63
N SER A 35 -4.42 -1.69 -7.07
CA SER A 35 -3.22 -1.02 -6.59
C SER A 35 -2.95 -1.17 -5.09
N ASP A 36 -3.94 -1.58 -4.28
CA ASP A 36 -3.76 -1.75 -2.83
C ASP A 36 -2.70 -2.81 -2.50
N THR A 37 -2.62 -3.93 -3.25
CA THR A 37 -1.60 -4.97 -3.02
C THR A 37 -0.19 -4.52 -3.42
N PRO A 38 0.05 -3.99 -4.64
CA PRO A 38 1.34 -3.39 -5.01
C PRO A 38 1.78 -2.28 -4.05
N PHE A 39 0.84 -1.42 -3.62
CA PHE A 39 1.12 -0.35 -2.67
C PHE A 39 1.59 -0.90 -1.33
N ALA A 40 0.85 -1.88 -0.78
CA ALA A 40 1.19 -2.48 0.50
C ALA A 40 2.54 -3.21 0.43
N THR A 41 2.80 -3.94 -0.65
CA THR A 41 4.06 -4.62 -0.89
C THR A 41 5.22 -3.63 -0.95
N THR A 42 5.03 -2.49 -1.62
CA THR A 42 6.08 -1.47 -1.76
C THR A 42 6.37 -0.73 -0.45
N HIS A 43 5.32 -0.35 0.30
CA HIS A 43 5.47 0.61 1.41
C HIS A 43 5.41 0.00 2.81
N PHE A 44 4.92 -1.24 2.94
CA PHE A 44 4.66 -1.85 4.25
C PHE A 44 5.48 -3.10 4.55
N LEU A 45 6.17 -3.72 3.57
CA LEU A 45 7.01 -4.90 3.84
C LEU A 45 8.06 -4.66 4.93
N GLU A 46 8.85 -3.59 4.77
CA GLU A 46 9.81 -3.12 5.76
C GLU A 46 9.41 -1.71 6.22
N ARG A 47 9.30 -1.54 7.54
CA ARG A 47 8.90 -0.28 8.17
C ARG A 47 10.00 0.21 9.09
N ARG A 48 10.54 1.38 8.77
CA ARG A 48 11.50 2.09 9.63
C ARG A 48 10.77 3.16 10.43
N HIS A 49 10.94 3.13 11.74
CA HIS A 49 10.26 4.00 12.68
C HIS A 49 11.26 4.59 13.67
N VAL A 50 11.18 5.90 13.89
CA VAL A 50 11.90 6.54 15.01
C VAL A 50 11.16 6.28 16.32
N GLN A 51 11.86 6.19 17.45
CA GLN A 51 11.25 5.96 18.77
C GLN A 51 10.55 7.23 19.33
N THR A 52 9.50 7.68 18.65
CA THR A 52 8.62 8.77 19.09
C THR A 52 7.18 8.28 19.21
N ALA A 53 6.38 8.90 20.09
CA ALA A 53 4.97 8.54 20.26
C ALA A 53 4.19 8.60 18.95
N PHE A 54 4.43 9.63 18.13
CA PHE A 54 3.81 9.78 16.80
C PHE A 54 4.14 8.60 15.88
N SER A 55 5.41 8.24 15.78
CA SER A 55 5.89 7.16 14.92
C SER A 55 5.36 5.79 15.38
N MET A 56 5.33 5.53 16.69
CA MET A 56 4.81 4.28 17.25
C MET A 56 3.30 4.15 17.10
N ASN A 57 2.54 5.24 17.24
CA ASN A 57 1.10 5.24 16.98
C ASN A 57 0.81 4.92 15.50
N GLY A 58 1.55 5.53 14.57
CA GLY A 58 1.41 5.21 13.14
C GLY A 58 1.73 3.75 12.82
N LEU A 59 2.73 3.15 13.48
CA LEU A 59 3.00 1.72 13.34
C LEU A 59 1.84 0.87 13.87
N ALA A 60 1.28 1.22 15.03
CA ALA A 60 0.14 0.52 15.62
C ALA A 60 -1.10 0.60 14.72
N GLU A 61 -1.37 1.76 14.12
CA GLU A 61 -2.48 1.95 13.17
C GLU A 61 -2.31 1.07 11.91
N ILE A 62 -1.12 1.04 11.32
CA ILE A 62 -0.85 0.23 10.12
C ILE A 62 -0.99 -1.26 10.43
N THR A 63 -0.47 -1.72 11.56
CA THR A 63 -0.54 -3.14 11.96
C THR A 63 -1.95 -3.58 12.36
N ALA A 64 -2.77 -2.67 12.90
CA ALA A 64 -4.19 -2.93 13.19
C ALA A 64 -5.10 -2.87 11.94
N HIS A 65 -4.61 -2.33 10.81
CA HIS A 65 -5.43 -2.17 9.62
C HIS A 65 -5.79 -3.55 9.01
N PRO A 66 -7.08 -3.85 8.73
CA PRO A 66 -7.54 -5.20 8.35
C PRO A 66 -6.92 -5.72 7.05
N PHE A 67 -6.66 -4.82 6.09
CA PHE A 67 -5.96 -5.18 4.85
C PHE A 67 -4.42 -5.03 4.91
N PHE A 68 -3.90 -3.89 5.39
CA PHE A 68 -2.46 -3.58 5.36
C PHE A 68 -1.62 -4.26 6.44
N GLY A 69 -2.20 -4.60 7.60
CA GLY A 69 -1.43 -5.15 8.72
C GLY A 69 -0.66 -6.41 8.36
N LYS A 70 -1.24 -7.29 7.53
CA LYS A 70 -0.60 -8.53 7.07
C LYS A 70 0.63 -8.33 6.17
N PHE A 71 0.85 -7.12 5.65
CA PHE A 71 1.99 -6.80 4.80
C PHE A 71 3.19 -6.31 5.61
N VAL A 72 3.02 -5.95 6.88
CA VAL A 72 4.13 -5.59 7.75
C VAL A 72 4.89 -6.85 8.15
N ARG A 73 6.10 -7.03 7.62
CA ARG A 73 6.94 -8.20 7.91
C ARG A 73 8.13 -7.88 8.79
N THR A 74 8.76 -6.74 8.54
CA THR A 74 9.95 -6.29 9.26
C THR A 74 9.72 -4.89 9.81
N VAL A 75 9.97 -4.72 11.11
CA VAL A 75 9.96 -3.41 11.77
C VAL A 75 11.37 -3.12 12.28
N ILE A 76 11.91 -1.97 11.88
CA ILE A 76 13.19 -1.46 12.35
C ILE A 76 12.90 -0.21 13.18
N ILE A 77 13.29 -0.25 14.44
CA ILE A 77 13.17 0.88 15.36
C ILE A 77 14.57 1.48 15.53
N SER A 78 14.67 2.79 15.33
CA SER A 78 15.91 3.57 15.43
C SER A 78 15.76 4.78 16.33
#